data_AF-X1ISL6-F1
#
_entry.id   AF-X1ISL6-F1
#
_cell.length_a   1.000
_cell.length_b   1.000
_cell.length_c   1.000
_cell.angle_alpha   90.00
_cell.angle_beta   90.00
_cell.angle_gamma   90.00
#
_symmetry.space_group_name_H-M   'P 1'
#
loop_
_entity.id
_entity.type
_entity.pdbx_description
1 polymer ?
#
loop_
_entity_poly.entity_id
_entity_poly.type
_entity_poly.pdbx_seq_one_letter_code
_entity_poly.pdbx_strand_id
1 'polypeptide(L)'
;PQVREILAEGPTKSSVICGEYSFEYDVCPGDDLTKIPDELKTSIAKKIEEFLTTGELEYYEKLKETIPSGVIELLNISEVGPKTAKLLYEELGVDNIEKLEKAIRQHQIKDLPGMGEKSEDNILRGIELCKRRKERVLLGTALPLAEEIVESLCQLKETDKINFAGSLRRKKETIGDIDILLKTRMNCCNHHI
;
A
#
# COMPACT_ATOMS: atom_id res chain seq x y z
N PRO A 1 5.37 9.56 0.71
CA PRO A 1 5.50 9.40 2.17
C PRO A 1 6.62 8.44 2.57
N GLN A 2 6.60 7.20 2.05
CA GLN A 2 7.54 6.14 2.43
C GLN A 2 9.00 6.42 2.02
N VAL A 3 9.22 6.98 0.81
CA VAL A 3 10.55 7.35 0.30
C VAL A 3 11.24 8.42 1.17
N ARG A 4 10.48 9.39 1.72
CA ARG A 4 11.04 10.41 2.63
C ARG A 4 11.52 9.82 3.96
N GLU A 5 10.83 8.80 4.46
CA GLU A 5 11.14 8.19 5.75
C GLU A 5 12.42 7.33 5.68
N ILE A 6 12.76 6.78 4.50
CA ILE A 6 14.03 6.10 4.25
C ILE A 6 15.22 7.08 4.33
N LEU A 7 15.07 8.34 3.91
CA LEU A 7 16.20 9.28 3.82
C LEU A 7 16.48 10.09 5.10
N ALA A 8 15.77 9.81 6.19
CA ALA A 8 16.04 10.32 7.55
C ALA A 8 16.45 11.81 7.65
N GLU A 9 15.54 12.73 7.28
CA GLU A 9 15.59 14.13 7.73
C GLU A 9 14.62 14.37 8.89
N GLY A 10 15.11 14.27 10.13
CA GLY A 10 14.54 14.85 11.37
C GLY A 10 13.09 14.48 11.77
N PRO A 11 12.64 14.85 13.00
CA PRO A 11 11.26 14.67 13.41
C PRO A 11 10.41 15.77 12.76
N THR A 12 10.11 15.63 11.47
CA THR A 12 9.01 16.37 10.87
C THR A 12 7.71 15.71 11.32
N LYS A 13 6.71 16.50 11.72
CA LYS A 13 5.35 16.02 12.00
C LYS A 13 4.83 15.27 10.77
N SER A 14 5.06 13.96 10.70
CA SER A 14 4.54 13.07 9.68
C SER A 14 3.18 12.50 10.11
N SER A 15 2.36 13.32 10.74
CA SER A 15 0.92 13.05 10.90
C SER A 15 0.16 13.69 9.73
N VAL A 16 0.48 13.26 8.51
CA VAL A 16 -0.50 13.25 7.41
C VAL A 16 -0.34 11.91 6.68
N ILE A 17 -0.38 10.82 7.45
CA ILE A 17 -1.28 9.74 7.05
C ILE A 17 -2.62 10.27 7.54
N CYS A 18 -3.44 10.82 6.63
CA CYS A 18 -4.86 10.97 6.93
C CYS A 18 -5.35 9.57 7.29
N GLY A 19 -5.55 9.31 8.59
CA GLY A 19 -6.31 8.15 9.02
C GLY A 19 -7.66 8.17 8.30
N GLU A 20 -8.13 7.04 7.80
CA GLU A 20 -9.53 6.76 7.40
C GLU A 20 -10.32 7.85 6.60
N TYR A 21 -9.68 8.83 5.97
CA TYR A 21 -10.35 9.84 5.16
C TYR A 21 -10.24 9.45 3.69
N SER A 22 -11.32 8.86 3.16
CA SER A 22 -11.52 8.72 1.72
C SER A 22 -12.35 9.91 1.25
N PHE A 23 -11.69 11.00 0.87
CA PHE A 23 -12.35 12.05 0.09
C PHE A 23 -12.17 11.73 -1.39
N GLU A 24 -13.24 11.32 -2.06
CA GLU A 24 -13.28 11.26 -3.53
C GLU A 24 -13.49 12.69 -4.04
N TYR A 25 -12.38 13.37 -4.38
CA TYR A 25 -12.43 14.54 -5.24
C TYR A 25 -11.83 14.14 -6.59
N ASP A 26 -12.64 14.21 -7.64
CA ASP A 26 -12.12 14.25 -9.00
C ASP A 26 -11.46 15.62 -9.19
N VAL A 27 -10.13 15.64 -9.32
CA VAL A 27 -9.35 16.85 -9.61
C VAL A 27 -8.94 16.82 -11.09
N CYS A 28 -9.55 17.69 -11.88
CA CYS A 28 -9.28 17.87 -13.30
C CYS A 28 -8.33 19.06 -13.53
N PRO A 29 -7.54 19.06 -14.63
CA PRO A 29 -6.77 20.22 -15.04
C PRO A 29 -7.70 21.44 -15.24
N GLY A 30 -7.44 22.53 -14.52
CA GLY A 30 -8.26 23.75 -14.55
C GLY A 30 -9.30 23.88 -13.42
N ASP A 31 -9.35 22.92 -12.49
CA ASP A 31 -10.21 23.03 -11.31
C ASP A 31 -9.73 24.08 -10.31
N ASP A 32 -10.69 24.72 -9.66
CA ASP A 32 -10.45 25.71 -8.62
C ASP A 32 -10.02 25.03 -7.30
N LEU A 33 -8.70 24.90 -7.13
CA LEU A 33 -8.07 24.31 -5.95
C LEU A 33 -8.28 25.13 -4.66
N THR A 34 -8.97 26.28 -4.72
CA THR A 34 -9.33 27.06 -3.52
C THR A 34 -10.42 26.42 -2.67
N LYS A 35 -11.13 25.40 -3.20
CA LYS A 35 -12.11 24.58 -2.46
C LYS A 35 -11.48 23.54 -1.53
N ILE A 36 -10.18 23.31 -1.66
CA ILE A 36 -9.42 22.43 -0.76
C ILE A 36 -9.25 23.17 0.59
N PRO A 37 -9.35 22.51 1.76
CA PRO A 37 -9.15 23.14 3.06
C PRO A 37 -7.89 24.02 3.12
N ASP A 38 -7.96 25.18 3.79
CA ASP A 38 -6.93 26.22 3.81
C ASP A 38 -5.53 25.71 4.21
N GLU A 39 -5.49 24.67 5.05
CA GLU A 39 -4.29 24.00 5.55
C GLU A 39 -3.45 23.30 4.46
N LEU A 40 -4.07 22.99 3.31
CA LEU A 40 -3.43 22.31 2.18
C LEU A 40 -2.96 23.25 1.06
N LYS A 41 -3.31 24.55 1.12
CA LYS A 41 -3.40 25.40 -0.08
C LYS A 41 -2.09 25.82 -0.74
N THR A 42 -0.97 26.00 -0.04
CA THR A 42 0.17 26.72 -0.68
C THR A 42 1.25 25.81 -1.25
N SER A 43 1.60 24.71 -0.55
CA SER A 43 2.65 23.80 -1.00
C SER A 43 2.11 22.57 -1.73
N ILE A 44 0.95 22.05 -1.32
CA ILE A 44 0.35 20.86 -1.93
C ILE A 44 -0.38 21.24 -3.23
N ALA A 45 -1.11 22.36 -3.28
CA ALA A 45 -1.79 22.81 -4.50
C ALA A 45 -0.81 23.03 -5.66
N LYS A 46 0.36 23.64 -5.42
CA LYS A 46 1.39 23.82 -6.45
C LYS A 46 1.91 22.49 -7.02
N LYS A 47 2.06 21.47 -6.15
CA LYS A 47 2.48 20.12 -6.57
C LYS A 47 1.39 19.41 -7.37
N ILE A 48 0.13 19.62 -6.99
CA ILE A 48 -1.02 19.10 -7.74
C ILE A 48 -1.07 19.74 -9.12
N GLU A 49 -0.94 21.07 -9.20
CA GLU A 49 -0.93 21.82 -10.46
C GLU A 49 0.24 21.40 -11.37
N GLU A 50 1.44 21.25 -10.81
CA GLU A 50 2.62 20.72 -11.50
C GLU A 50 2.31 19.35 -12.09
N PHE A 51 1.86 18.40 -11.27
CA PHE A 51 1.56 17.04 -11.71
C PHE A 51 0.44 16.98 -12.77
N LEU A 52 -0.60 17.81 -12.65
CA LEU A 52 -1.68 17.89 -13.65
C LEU A 52 -1.21 18.47 -14.98
N THR A 53 -0.21 19.36 -14.97
CA THR A 53 0.28 20.05 -16.16
C THR A 53 1.37 19.24 -16.88
N THR A 54 2.31 18.68 -16.12
CA THR A 54 3.51 18.01 -16.67
C THR A 54 3.38 16.49 -16.68
N GLY A 55 2.47 15.92 -15.88
CA GLY A 55 2.40 14.48 -15.61
C GLY A 55 3.47 13.97 -14.64
N GLU A 56 4.37 14.84 -14.18
CA GLU A 56 5.51 14.50 -13.35
C GLU A 56 5.62 15.47 -12.15
N LEU A 57 6.33 15.05 -11.11
CA LEU A 57 6.59 15.89 -9.95
C LEU A 57 8.10 15.92 -9.71
N GLU A 58 8.75 17.06 -9.95
CA GLU A 58 10.21 17.19 -9.86
C GLU A 58 10.72 16.80 -8.47
N TYR A 59 9.95 17.15 -7.43
CA TYR A 59 10.25 16.77 -6.06
C TYR A 59 10.25 15.23 -5.85
N TYR A 60 9.34 14.52 -6.52
CA TYR A 60 9.26 13.05 -6.43
C TYR A 60 10.41 12.39 -7.20
N GLU A 61 10.72 12.86 -8.40
CA GLU A 61 11.80 12.29 -9.22
C GLU A 61 13.17 12.46 -8.55
N LYS A 62 13.47 13.64 -8.00
CA LYS A 62 14.72 13.86 -7.23
C LYS A 62 14.85 12.92 -6.03
N LEU A 63 13.74 12.63 -5.35
CA LEU A 63 13.73 11.74 -4.19
C LEU A 63 13.90 10.27 -4.60
N LYS A 64 13.32 9.90 -5.75
CA LYS A 64 13.45 8.57 -6.34
C LYS A 64 14.89 8.28 -6.78
N GLU A 65 15.62 9.28 -7.29
CA GLU A 65 17.04 9.13 -7.64
C GLU A 65 17.95 8.85 -6.44
N THR A 66 17.60 9.36 -5.25
CA THR A 66 18.40 9.15 -4.04
C THR A 66 18.25 7.77 -3.41
N ILE A 67 17.26 6.97 -3.83
CA ILE A 67 17.01 5.63 -3.29
C ILE A 67 17.11 4.59 -4.41
N PRO A 68 17.96 3.55 -4.28
CA PRO A 68 18.01 2.48 -5.26
C PRO A 68 16.62 1.86 -5.44
N SER A 69 16.22 1.64 -6.69
CA SER A 69 14.88 1.14 -7.04
C SER A 69 14.51 -0.14 -6.30
N GLY A 70 15.46 -1.03 -6.08
CA GLY A 70 15.18 -2.29 -5.41
C GLY A 70 14.98 -2.16 -3.88
N VAL A 71 15.39 -1.07 -3.23
CA VAL A 71 14.98 -0.76 -1.84
C VAL A 71 13.50 -0.39 -1.79
N ILE A 72 13.00 0.31 -2.83
CA ILE A 72 11.58 0.62 -2.96
C ILE A 72 10.76 -0.67 -3.13
N GLU A 73 11.29 -1.66 -3.85
CA GLU A 73 10.63 -2.96 -4.00
C GLU A 73 10.45 -3.68 -2.66
N LEU A 74 11.41 -3.55 -1.74
CA LEU A 74 11.32 -4.16 -0.40
C LEU A 74 10.13 -3.60 0.39
N LEU A 75 9.75 -2.33 0.18
CA LEU A 75 8.59 -1.72 0.84
C LEU A 75 7.25 -2.37 0.47
N ASN A 76 7.20 -3.16 -0.61
CA ASN A 76 6.00 -3.93 -0.95
C ASN A 76 5.78 -5.11 0.01
N ILE A 77 6.82 -5.51 0.75
CA ILE A 77 6.71 -6.55 1.78
C ILE A 77 6.08 -5.91 3.01
N SER A 78 4.92 -6.43 3.44
CA SER A 78 4.12 -5.80 4.51
C SER A 78 4.87 -5.60 5.84
N GLU A 79 5.87 -6.43 6.13
CA GLU A 79 6.69 -6.37 7.34
C GLU A 79 7.92 -5.46 7.20
N VAL A 80 8.22 -4.98 5.99
CA VAL A 80 9.37 -4.11 5.71
C VAL A 80 8.89 -2.68 5.53
N GLY A 81 8.88 -1.93 6.64
CA GLY A 81 8.64 -0.49 6.62
C GLY A 81 9.87 0.33 6.18
N PRO A 82 9.72 1.65 5.96
CA PRO A 82 10.81 2.54 5.54
C PRO A 82 12.07 2.48 6.40
N LYS A 83 11.91 2.43 7.73
CA LYS A 83 13.05 2.32 8.67
C LYS A 83 13.77 0.98 8.55
N THR A 84 13.01 -0.10 8.42
CA THR A 84 13.53 -1.46 8.23
C THR A 84 14.25 -1.58 6.89
N ALA A 85 13.66 -1.07 5.80
CA ALA A 85 14.27 -1.07 4.48
C ALA A 85 15.60 -0.30 4.48
N LYS A 86 15.65 0.87 5.14
CA LYS A 86 16.88 1.63 5.32
C LYS A 86 17.94 0.84 6.07
N LEU A 87 17.59 0.24 7.21
CA LEU A 87 18.52 -0.55 8.03
C LEU A 87 19.09 -1.74 7.25
N LEU A 88 18.24 -2.48 6.53
CA LEU A 88 18.66 -3.61 5.70
C LEU A 88 19.58 -3.18 4.55
N TYR A 89 19.34 -2.01 3.98
CA TYR A 89 20.20 -1.45 2.94
C TYR A 89 21.55 -0.97 3.50
N GLU A 90 21.55 -0.24 4.61
CA GLU A 90 22.76 0.34 5.22
C GLU A 90 23.67 -0.72 5.87
N GLU A 91 23.11 -1.68 6.60
CA GLU A 91 23.89 -2.68 7.35
C GLU A 91 24.24 -3.92 6.52
N LEU A 92 23.32 -4.37 5.65
CA LEU A 92 23.47 -5.63 4.91
C LEU A 92 23.59 -5.44 3.39
N GLY A 93 23.47 -4.21 2.87
CA GLY A 93 23.53 -3.94 1.43
C GLY A 93 22.40 -4.61 0.64
N VAL A 94 21.26 -4.86 1.29
CA VAL A 94 20.11 -5.51 0.69
C VAL A 94 19.33 -4.51 -0.15
N ASP A 95 19.36 -4.70 -1.46
CA ASP A 95 18.70 -3.83 -2.44
C ASP A 95 17.73 -4.61 -3.33
N ASN A 96 17.41 -5.88 -3.04
CA ASN A 96 16.44 -6.68 -3.78
C ASN A 96 15.97 -7.89 -2.95
N ILE A 97 14.91 -8.56 -3.41
CA ILE A 97 14.29 -9.68 -2.70
C ILE A 97 15.25 -10.88 -2.61
N GLU A 98 16.06 -11.14 -3.63
CA GLU A 98 17.00 -12.27 -3.65
C GLU A 98 18.10 -12.11 -2.58
N LYS A 99 18.65 -10.90 -2.43
CA LYS A 99 19.60 -10.57 -1.36
C LYS A 99 18.94 -10.64 0.00
N LEU A 100 17.68 -10.21 0.12
CA LEU A 100 16.93 -10.32 1.37
C LEU A 100 16.74 -11.78 1.78
N GLU A 101 16.35 -12.66 0.85
CA GLU A 101 16.24 -14.10 1.11
C GLU A 101 17.57 -14.73 1.52
N LYS A 102 18.66 -14.30 0.89
CA LYS A 102 20.01 -14.76 1.26
C LYS A 102 20.36 -14.32 2.69
N ALA A 103 20.08 -13.08 3.06
CA ALA A 103 20.31 -12.56 4.40
C ALA A 103 19.49 -13.32 5.46
N ILE A 104 18.23 -13.66 5.17
CA ILE A 104 17.38 -14.52 6.02
C ILE A 104 18.00 -15.90 6.20
N ARG A 105 18.42 -16.56 5.11
CA ARG A 105 19.03 -17.91 5.16
C ARG A 105 20.34 -17.94 5.93
N GLN A 106 21.05 -16.82 5.98
CA GLN A 106 22.29 -16.65 6.73
C GLN A 106 22.03 -16.19 8.17
N HIS A 107 20.76 -16.02 8.58
CA HIS A 107 20.35 -15.49 9.87
C HIS A 107 21.00 -14.15 10.21
N GLN A 108 21.28 -13.31 9.21
CA GLN A 108 21.92 -12.01 9.42
C GLN A 108 20.92 -10.95 9.88
N ILE A 109 19.63 -11.17 9.67
CA ILE A 109 18.59 -10.18 9.98
C ILE A 109 18.29 -10.16 11.47
N LYS A 110 18.27 -11.33 12.12
CA LYS A 110 18.03 -11.41 13.58
C LYS A 110 19.11 -10.73 14.43
N ASP A 111 20.31 -10.52 13.90
CA ASP A 111 21.43 -9.88 14.60
C ASP A 111 21.38 -8.34 14.50
N LEU A 112 20.47 -7.78 13.69
CA LEU A 112 20.34 -6.34 13.52
C LEU A 112 19.63 -5.66 14.70
N PRO A 113 19.97 -4.40 15.00
CA PRO A 113 19.37 -3.67 16.11
C PRO A 113 17.85 -3.49 15.93
N GLY A 114 17.08 -3.93 16.92
CA GLY A 114 15.61 -3.89 16.86
C GLY A 114 14.98 -5.02 16.06
N MET A 115 15.78 -5.96 15.58
CA MET A 115 15.33 -7.20 14.95
C MET A 115 15.62 -8.42 15.83
N GLY A 116 15.02 -9.54 15.45
CA GLY A 116 15.19 -10.83 16.12
C GLY A 116 14.56 -11.93 15.28
N GLU A 117 14.60 -13.16 15.78
CA GLU A 117 14.12 -14.35 15.04
C GLU A 117 12.67 -14.19 14.56
N LYS A 118 11.79 -13.63 15.41
CA LYS A 118 10.40 -13.36 15.03
C LYS A 118 10.28 -12.37 13.87
N SER A 119 11.11 -11.33 13.84
CA SER A 119 11.10 -10.35 12.75
C SER A 119 11.59 -10.98 11.45
N GLU A 120 12.62 -11.82 11.52
CA GLU A 120 13.13 -12.57 10.37
C GLU A 120 12.06 -13.53 9.80
N ASP A 121 11.38 -14.30 10.65
CA ASP A 121 10.27 -15.18 10.27
C ASP A 121 9.11 -14.38 9.65
N ASN A 122 8.76 -13.24 10.24
CA ASN A 122 7.73 -12.36 9.71
C ASN A 122 8.08 -11.86 8.30
N ILE A 123 9.32 -11.37 8.11
CA ILE A 123 9.79 -10.88 6.82
C ILE A 123 9.77 -12.01 5.79
N LEU A 124 10.19 -13.22 6.15
CA LEU A 124 10.12 -14.39 5.26
C LEU A 124 8.68 -14.67 4.81
N ARG A 125 7.71 -14.69 5.75
CA ARG A 125 6.29 -14.82 5.41
C ARG A 125 5.81 -13.67 4.52
N GLY A 126 6.28 -12.46 4.77
CA GLY A 126 5.97 -11.29 3.95
C GLY A 126 6.47 -11.43 2.50
N ILE A 127 7.67 -11.98 2.30
CA ILE A 127 8.22 -12.26 0.96
C ILE A 127 7.33 -13.28 0.24
N GLU A 128 6.96 -14.38 0.90
CA GLU A 128 6.09 -15.40 0.32
C GLU A 128 4.74 -14.82 -0.11
N LEU A 129 4.14 -13.99 0.73
CA LEU A 129 2.89 -13.29 0.42
C LEU A 129 3.07 -12.34 -0.77
N CYS A 130 4.17 -11.59 -0.82
CA CYS A 130 4.47 -10.68 -1.93
C CYS A 130 4.63 -11.43 -3.26
N LYS A 131 5.25 -12.62 -3.25
CA LYS A 131 5.36 -13.49 -4.44
C LYS A 131 3.99 -14.01 -4.87
N ARG A 132 3.19 -14.52 -3.94
CA ARG A 132 1.84 -15.03 -4.22
C ARG A 132 0.89 -13.96 -4.76
N ARG A 133 0.99 -12.70 -4.30
CA ARG A 133 0.18 -11.58 -4.83
C ARG A 133 0.38 -11.33 -6.33
N LYS A 134 1.52 -11.74 -6.91
CA LYS A 134 1.78 -11.60 -8.35
C LYS A 134 1.20 -12.76 -9.17
N GLU A 135 0.80 -13.86 -8.53
CA GLU A 135 0.29 -15.04 -9.20
C GLU A 135 -1.22 -14.96 -9.42
N ARG A 136 -1.68 -15.32 -10.62
CA ARG A 136 -3.11 -15.43 -10.91
C ARG A 136 -3.58 -16.83 -10.55
N VAL A 137 -4.76 -16.92 -9.94
CA VAL A 137 -5.39 -18.19 -9.57
C VAL A 137 -6.48 -18.56 -10.58
N LEU A 138 -6.74 -19.85 -10.76
CA LEU A 138 -7.81 -20.31 -11.65
C LEU A 138 -9.19 -19.94 -11.10
N LEU A 139 -10.14 -19.63 -11.99
CA LEU A 139 -11.53 -19.35 -11.62
C LEU A 139 -12.13 -20.43 -10.72
N GLY A 140 -11.86 -21.71 -11.03
CA GLY A 140 -12.37 -22.84 -10.25
C GLY A 140 -11.85 -22.88 -8.80
N THR A 141 -10.72 -22.26 -8.52
CA THR A 141 -10.18 -22.13 -7.15
C THR A 141 -10.71 -20.87 -6.47
N ALA A 142 -10.79 -19.75 -7.20
CA ALA A 142 -11.18 -18.47 -6.63
C ALA A 142 -12.69 -18.36 -6.35
N LEU A 143 -13.54 -18.94 -7.20
CA LEU A 143 -14.99 -18.78 -7.11
C LEU A 143 -15.58 -19.37 -5.83
N PRO A 144 -15.28 -20.62 -5.43
CA PRO A 144 -15.82 -21.18 -4.19
C PRO A 144 -15.43 -20.37 -2.95
N LEU A 145 -14.17 -19.89 -2.91
CA LEU A 145 -13.68 -19.05 -1.82
C LEU A 145 -14.41 -17.70 -1.77
N ALA A 146 -14.64 -17.07 -2.92
CA ALA A 146 -15.37 -15.82 -2.98
C ALA A 146 -16.84 -15.99 -2.57
N GLU A 147 -17.48 -17.10 -2.96
CA GLU A 147 -18.84 -17.45 -2.54
C GLU A 147 -18.92 -17.61 -1.01
N GLU A 148 -17.97 -18.32 -0.39
CA GLU A 148 -17.90 -18.46 1.07
C GLU A 148 -17.76 -17.11 1.80
N ILE A 149 -16.92 -16.22 1.28
CA ILE A 149 -16.75 -14.87 1.84
C ILE A 149 -18.06 -14.06 1.71
N VAL A 150 -18.71 -14.10 0.54
CA VAL A 150 -19.96 -13.38 0.29
C VAL A 150 -21.08 -13.92 1.18
N GLU A 151 -21.19 -15.24 1.35
CA GLU A 151 -22.14 -15.87 2.25
C GLU A 151 -21.94 -15.42 3.69
N SER A 152 -20.69 -15.41 4.16
CA SER A 152 -20.34 -14.95 5.52
C SER A 152 -20.71 -13.49 5.75
N LEU A 153 -20.40 -12.61 4.78
CA LEU A 153 -20.72 -11.18 4.86
C LEU A 153 -22.22 -10.88 4.69
N CYS A 154 -22.96 -11.75 4.00
CA CYS A 154 -24.41 -11.62 3.84
C CYS A 154 -25.18 -11.87 5.14
N GLN A 155 -24.58 -12.56 6.12
CA GLN A 155 -25.19 -12.82 7.43
C GLN A 155 -25.17 -11.60 8.36
N LEU A 156 -24.39 -10.57 8.03
CA LEU A 156 -24.33 -9.33 8.78
C LEU A 156 -25.64 -8.54 8.60
N LYS A 157 -26.17 -7.97 9.69
CA LYS A 157 -27.47 -7.26 9.69
C LYS A 157 -27.45 -5.98 8.87
N GLU A 158 -26.26 -5.43 8.68
CA GLU A 158 -25.95 -4.19 8.01
C GLU A 158 -25.93 -4.35 6.48
N THR A 159 -25.80 -5.59 5.99
CA THR A 159 -25.71 -5.93 4.57
C THR A 159 -27.08 -5.87 3.88
N ASP A 160 -27.27 -4.97 2.92
CA ASP A 160 -28.48 -4.89 2.08
C ASP A 160 -28.35 -5.72 0.81
N LYS A 161 -27.23 -5.55 0.08
CA LYS A 161 -26.90 -6.30 -1.13
C LYS A 161 -25.41 -6.51 -1.21
N ILE A 162 -24.97 -7.70 -1.59
CA ILE A 162 -23.56 -8.04 -1.75
C ILE A 162 -23.35 -8.83 -3.03
N ASN A 163 -22.26 -8.57 -3.74
CA ASN A 163 -21.86 -9.35 -4.90
C ASN A 163 -20.35 -9.25 -5.14
N PHE A 164 -19.74 -10.27 -5.73
CA PHE A 164 -18.37 -10.15 -6.22
C PHE A 164 -18.32 -9.29 -7.50
N ALA A 165 -17.23 -8.56 -7.66
CA ALA A 165 -17.01 -7.62 -8.76
C ALA A 165 -15.81 -8.04 -9.61
N GLY A 166 -15.24 -7.08 -10.34
CA GLY A 166 -13.96 -7.26 -11.01
C GLY A 166 -13.88 -8.43 -11.98
N SER A 167 -12.72 -9.09 -11.98
CA SER A 167 -12.39 -10.19 -12.90
C SER A 167 -13.24 -11.44 -12.64
N LEU A 168 -13.61 -11.68 -11.38
CA LEU A 168 -14.42 -12.81 -10.94
C LEU A 168 -15.85 -12.71 -11.49
N ARG A 169 -16.48 -11.53 -11.40
CA ARG A 169 -17.82 -11.27 -11.98
C ARG A 169 -17.88 -11.54 -13.49
N ARG A 170 -16.78 -11.30 -14.20
CA ARG A 170 -16.66 -11.51 -15.66
C ARG A 170 -16.26 -12.94 -16.04
N LYS A 171 -16.12 -13.85 -15.06
CA LYS A 171 -15.71 -15.24 -15.26
C LYS A 171 -14.42 -15.37 -16.09
N LYS A 172 -13.44 -14.50 -15.84
CA LYS A 172 -12.12 -14.67 -16.46
C LYS A 172 -11.51 -16.00 -16.01
N GLU A 173 -10.81 -16.69 -16.91
CA GLU A 173 -10.19 -18.00 -16.64
C GLU A 173 -9.22 -17.95 -15.46
N THR A 174 -8.50 -16.83 -15.32
CA THR A 174 -7.61 -16.55 -14.21
C THR A 174 -8.06 -15.28 -13.49
N ILE A 175 -7.92 -15.26 -12.16
CA ILE A 175 -8.34 -14.22 -11.24
C ILE A 175 -7.10 -13.70 -10.51
N GLY A 176 -7.00 -12.37 -10.32
CA GLY A 176 -5.88 -11.78 -9.57
C GLY A 176 -6.26 -11.62 -8.10
N ASP A 177 -7.32 -10.84 -7.89
CA ASP A 177 -7.92 -10.49 -6.61
C ASP A 177 -9.44 -10.78 -6.61
N ILE A 178 -10.00 -10.89 -5.41
CA ILE A 178 -11.45 -11.04 -5.19
C ILE A 178 -11.98 -9.66 -4.80
N ASP A 179 -12.58 -8.98 -5.76
CA ASP A 179 -13.31 -7.73 -5.53
C ASP A 179 -14.72 -8.04 -5.02
N ILE A 180 -15.18 -7.34 -3.98
CA ILE A 180 -16.54 -7.46 -3.45
C ILE A 180 -17.17 -6.08 -3.36
N LEU A 181 -18.39 -5.94 -3.88
CA LEU A 181 -19.20 -4.74 -3.74
C LEU A 181 -20.33 -5.01 -2.74
N LEU A 182 -20.40 -4.17 -1.72
CA LEU A 182 -21.39 -4.22 -0.66
C LEU A 182 -22.22 -2.94 -0.63
N LYS A 183 -23.53 -3.10 -0.60
CA LYS A 183 -24.48 -2.05 -0.22
C LYS A 183 -24.86 -2.25 1.23
N THR A 184 -24.59 -1.25 2.06
CA THR A 184 -25.02 -1.20 3.47
C THR A 184 -26.06 -0.12 3.68
N ARG A 185 -26.93 -0.29 4.68
CA ARG A 185 -27.91 0.74 5.09
C ARG A 185 -27.37 1.66 6.19
N MET A 186 -26.17 1.40 6.70
CA MET A 186 -25.51 2.32 7.62
C MET A 186 -25.00 3.54 6.86
N ASN A 187 -25.28 4.74 7.37
CA ASN A 187 -24.45 5.89 7.08
C ASN A 187 -23.07 5.60 7.69
N CYS A 188 -22.10 5.21 6.88
CA CYS A 188 -20.71 5.07 7.34
C CYS A 188 -20.15 6.43 7.85
N CYS A 189 -20.82 7.54 7.51
CA CYS A 189 -20.50 8.89 7.95
C CYS A 189 -21.37 9.32 9.16
N ASN A 190 -21.29 8.59 10.28
CA ASN A 190 -21.78 9.10 11.56
C ASN A 190 -20.60 9.11 12.55
N HIS A 191 -19.73 10.12 12.44
CA HIS A 191 -18.93 10.55 13.56
C HIS A 191 -19.09 12.07 13.71
N HIS A 192 -19.48 12.46 14.92
CA HIS A 192 -19.70 13.85 15.30
C HIS A 192 -18.43 14.68 15.09
N ILE A 193 -18.67 15.88 14.56
CA ILE A 193 -17.76 17.02 14.35
C ILE A 193 -16.91 17.29 15.59
#